data_AF-A0A969Q221-F1
#
_entry.id   AF-A0A969Q221-F1
#
_cell.length_a   1.000
_cell.length_b   1.000
_cell.length_c   1.000
_cell.angle_alpha   90.00
_cell.angle_beta   90.00
_cell.angle_gamma   90.00
#
_symmetry.space_group_name_H-M   'P 1'
#
loop_
_entity.id
_entity.type
_entity.pdbx_description
1 polymer ?
#
loop_
_entity_poly.entity_id
_entity_poly.type
_entity_poly.pdbx_seq_one_letter_code
_entity_poly.pdbx_strand_id
1 'polypeptide(L)'
;MGNYELSGEQVETLISQGKVLVLLDGLEEIAPEDSESILAQIQQFAEVYYQNAIAITCRIGTQFYPLRGFTYVELADWNLNQVEAFANKWFVASERESETEGCAKAAQFLELLKRPENLPILELTVTPILLSLLCSVFQARASFPAKRSKLYQEALEILLGRWDRSRSIQKEEVYYHLSLPDKIKLLSQIAATTFEQGNYFFEESDVQHIIADYLLALPQVNTDPEMLWSHSEELLRTIERQHGLLVERAKGIYSFSHLTFQEYLTARKIVASPNSQTLQESLQLLATHVAEPQWREVIFLTVGMLSSADFLLEQMKIQVDSLLVAEPRLEQFIGSLHEKVRSLSTSLPPEQSLLLSYQPAAVRAFYFGLLQSRDLNLATSLDV
;
A
#
# COMPACT_ATOMS: atom_id res chain seq x y z
N MET A 1 -0.58 -18.47 -21.21
CA MET A 1 0.01 -17.63 -22.27
C MET A 1 0.57 -18.55 -23.35
N GLY A 2 0.89 -18.05 -24.55
CA GLY A 2 1.52 -18.88 -25.59
C GLY A 2 3.04 -18.91 -25.42
N ASN A 3 3.64 -20.11 -25.41
CA ASN A 3 5.10 -20.26 -25.43
C ASN A 3 5.63 -19.86 -26.82
N TYR A 4 5.95 -18.57 -26.99
CA TYR A 4 6.83 -18.13 -28.06
C TYR A 4 8.26 -18.45 -27.64
N GLU A 5 8.73 -19.65 -27.98
CA GLU A 5 10.10 -20.11 -27.75
C GLU A 5 11.08 -19.37 -28.69
N LEU A 6 11.31 -18.10 -28.39
CA LEU A 6 12.39 -17.31 -28.99
C LEU A 6 13.72 -17.78 -28.41
N SER A 7 14.71 -18.03 -29.27
CA SER A 7 16.09 -18.28 -28.81
C SER A 7 16.73 -16.99 -28.25
N GLY A 8 17.78 -17.13 -27.45
CA GLY A 8 18.56 -15.98 -26.96
C GLY A 8 19.03 -15.08 -28.10
N GLU A 9 19.58 -15.68 -29.17
CA GLU A 9 19.98 -14.96 -30.39
C GLU A 9 18.82 -14.20 -31.06
N GLN A 10 17.60 -14.73 -31.02
CA GLN A 10 16.42 -14.05 -31.56
C GLN A 10 15.99 -12.87 -30.69
N VAL A 11 16.05 -13.01 -29.36
CA VAL A 11 15.79 -11.90 -28.43
C VAL A 11 16.85 -10.81 -28.59
N GLU A 12 18.14 -11.16 -28.62
CA GLU A 12 19.27 -10.26 -28.90
C GLU A 12 19.11 -9.55 -30.26
N THR A 13 18.69 -10.28 -31.29
CA THR A 13 18.44 -9.71 -32.62
C THR A 13 17.27 -8.72 -32.62
N LEU A 14 16.18 -9.01 -31.90
CA LEU A 14 15.01 -8.14 -31.83
C LEU A 14 15.28 -6.87 -31.02
N ILE A 15 15.93 -7.00 -29.86
CA ILE A 15 16.26 -5.85 -29.00
C ILE A 15 17.35 -4.97 -29.64
N SER A 16 18.36 -5.54 -30.31
CA SER A 16 19.37 -4.78 -31.05
C SER A 16 18.80 -4.07 -32.30
N GLN A 17 17.56 -4.37 -32.70
CA GLN A 17 16.85 -3.74 -33.82
C GLN A 17 15.75 -2.76 -33.38
N GLY A 18 15.61 -2.47 -32.07
CA GLY A 18 14.58 -1.56 -31.56
C GLY A 18 13.14 -2.10 -31.67
N LYS A 19 12.97 -3.44 -31.72
CA LYS A 19 11.67 -4.09 -32.01
C LYS A 19 10.94 -4.61 -30.76
N VAL A 20 11.41 -4.26 -29.57
CA VAL A 20 10.85 -4.71 -28.29
C VAL A 20 10.20 -3.53 -27.56
N LEU A 21 9.07 -3.81 -26.89
CA LEU A 21 8.55 -2.98 -25.81
C LEU A 21 8.92 -3.67 -24.49
N VAL A 22 9.77 -3.04 -23.70
CA VAL A 22 10.18 -3.53 -22.39
C VAL A 22 9.30 -2.86 -21.33
N LEU A 23 8.66 -3.66 -20.51
CA LEU A 23 7.84 -3.22 -19.39
C LEU A 23 8.47 -3.73 -18.09
N LEU A 24 8.88 -2.82 -17.21
CA LEU A 24 9.34 -3.12 -15.86
C LEU A 24 8.27 -2.62 -14.89
N ASP A 25 7.72 -3.50 -14.08
CA ASP A 25 6.63 -3.18 -13.14
C ASP A 25 7.18 -3.18 -11.71
N GLY A 26 6.85 -2.16 -10.92
CA GLY A 26 7.13 -2.08 -9.47
C GLY A 26 8.60 -1.92 -9.07
N LEU A 27 9.26 -0.78 -9.36
CA LEU A 27 10.61 -0.55 -8.81
C LEU A 27 10.68 -0.56 -7.28
N GLU A 28 9.60 -0.22 -6.57
CA GLU A 28 9.53 -0.35 -5.11
C GLU A 28 9.51 -1.80 -4.62
N GLU A 29 9.33 -2.79 -5.50
CA GLU A 29 9.36 -4.22 -5.14
C GLU A 29 10.80 -4.78 -5.09
N ILE A 30 11.81 -3.94 -5.36
CA ILE A 30 13.25 -4.27 -5.29
C ILE A 30 13.76 -4.16 -3.83
N ALA A 31 14.50 -5.17 -3.37
CA ALA A 31 15.14 -5.17 -2.05
C ALA A 31 16.12 -3.98 -1.87
N PRO A 32 16.17 -3.33 -0.69
CA PRO A 32 17.02 -2.16 -0.47
C PRO A 32 18.52 -2.37 -0.77
N GLU A 33 19.07 -3.56 -0.47
CA GLU A 33 20.46 -3.90 -0.80
C GLU A 33 20.76 -3.99 -2.31
N ASP A 34 19.79 -4.43 -3.12
CA ASP A 34 19.98 -4.60 -4.57
C ASP A 34 19.61 -3.34 -5.39
N SER A 35 18.90 -2.38 -4.79
CA SER A 35 18.37 -1.17 -5.45
C SER A 35 19.41 -0.44 -6.31
N GLU A 36 20.59 -0.10 -5.77
CA GLU A 36 21.64 0.60 -6.54
C GLU A 36 22.17 -0.24 -7.72
N SER A 37 22.36 -1.55 -7.50
CA SER A 37 22.85 -2.49 -8.50
C SER A 37 21.87 -2.68 -9.65
N ILE A 38 20.58 -2.86 -9.35
CA ILE A 38 19.53 -3.06 -10.35
C ILE A 38 19.23 -1.76 -11.10
N LEU A 39 19.23 -0.60 -10.44
CA LEU A 39 19.06 0.69 -11.12
C LEU A 39 20.23 1.00 -12.06
N ALA A 40 21.47 0.65 -11.69
CA ALA A 40 22.63 0.77 -12.58
C ALA A 40 22.51 -0.15 -13.81
N GLN A 41 22.04 -1.40 -13.62
CA GLN A 41 21.79 -2.33 -14.72
C GLN A 41 20.66 -1.86 -15.65
N ILE A 42 19.56 -1.33 -15.10
CA ILE A 42 18.45 -0.74 -15.87
C ILE A 42 18.94 0.47 -16.69
N GLN A 43 19.76 1.34 -16.09
CA GLN A 43 20.35 2.49 -16.79
C GLN A 43 21.26 2.03 -17.94
N GLN A 44 22.17 1.09 -17.69
CA GLN A 44 23.06 0.54 -18.71
C GLN A 44 22.27 -0.15 -19.84
N PHE A 45 21.23 -0.91 -19.51
CA PHE A 45 20.35 -1.56 -20.46
C PHE A 45 19.62 -0.54 -21.34
N ALA A 46 19.10 0.54 -20.76
CA ALA A 46 18.45 1.62 -21.50
C ALA A 46 19.42 2.40 -22.41
N GLU A 47 20.67 2.61 -21.98
CA GLU A 47 21.70 3.25 -22.80
C GLU A 47 22.17 2.36 -23.97
N VAL A 48 22.35 1.06 -23.75
CA VAL A 48 22.75 0.10 -24.80
C VAL A 48 21.62 -0.15 -25.80
N TYR A 49 20.38 -0.31 -25.32
CA TYR A 49 19.23 -0.71 -26.13
C TYR A 49 18.24 0.45 -26.40
N TYR A 50 18.74 1.68 -26.43
CA TYR A 50 18.02 2.96 -26.58
C TYR A 50 17.04 3.07 -27.78
N GLN A 51 17.07 2.14 -28.72
CA GLN A 51 16.15 2.08 -29.86
C GLN A 51 14.79 1.43 -29.52
N ASN A 52 14.68 0.79 -28.35
CA ASN A 52 13.45 0.14 -27.88
C ASN A 52 12.61 1.10 -27.04
N ALA A 53 11.30 0.85 -27.00
CA ALA A 53 10.45 1.50 -26.00
C ALA A 53 10.63 0.80 -24.65
N ILE A 54 11.00 1.56 -23.61
CA ILE A 54 11.11 1.07 -22.24
C ILE A 54 10.15 1.88 -21.37
N ALA A 55 9.23 1.21 -20.70
CA ALA A 55 8.35 1.81 -19.70
C ALA A 55 8.58 1.14 -18.34
N ILE A 56 8.60 1.96 -17.29
CA ILE A 56 8.93 1.54 -15.93
C ILE A 56 7.86 2.12 -15.01
N THR A 57 7.29 1.31 -14.11
CA THR A 57 6.35 1.78 -13.08
C THR A 57 7.03 1.83 -11.71
N CYS A 58 6.62 2.79 -10.89
CA CYS A 58 7.04 2.88 -9.50
C CYS A 58 6.04 3.70 -8.67
N ARG A 59 5.97 3.46 -7.35
CA ARG A 59 5.17 4.28 -6.43
C ARG A 59 5.77 5.66 -6.19
N ILE A 60 4.88 6.63 -6.04
CA ILE A 60 5.22 8.03 -5.77
C ILE A 60 5.87 8.14 -4.40
N GLY A 61 7.12 8.60 -4.37
CA GLY A 61 7.81 9.00 -3.15
C GLY A 61 8.47 7.88 -2.34
N THR A 62 8.51 6.63 -2.81
CA THR A 62 9.31 5.56 -2.18
C THR A 62 10.81 5.87 -2.27
N GLN A 63 11.28 6.22 -3.46
CA GLN A 63 12.65 6.68 -3.73
C GLN A 63 12.64 7.63 -4.94
N PHE A 64 13.61 8.54 -5.03
CA PHE A 64 13.87 9.23 -6.31
C PHE A 64 14.82 8.37 -7.13
N TYR A 65 14.30 7.79 -8.23
CA TYR A 65 15.07 6.97 -9.16
C TYR A 65 15.69 7.89 -10.24
N PRO A 66 17.02 8.11 -10.28
CA PRO A 66 17.64 9.13 -11.12
C PRO A 66 17.98 8.61 -12.54
N LEU A 67 17.11 7.81 -13.14
CA LEU A 67 17.33 7.21 -14.47
C LEU A 67 17.35 8.31 -15.56
N ARG A 68 18.37 8.29 -16.42
CA ARG A 68 18.63 9.32 -17.43
C ARG A 68 18.06 8.90 -18.78
N GLY A 69 17.48 9.85 -19.50
CA GLY A 69 16.81 9.62 -20.79
C GLY A 69 15.33 9.24 -20.69
N PHE A 70 14.81 9.06 -19.47
CA PHE A 70 13.40 8.77 -19.21
C PHE A 70 12.57 10.04 -19.01
N THR A 71 11.31 10.01 -19.48
CA THR A 71 10.30 11.02 -19.19
C THR A 71 9.47 10.58 -17.98
N TYR A 72 9.60 11.29 -16.87
CA TYR A 72 8.84 11.02 -15.66
C TYR A 72 7.40 11.53 -15.82
N VAL A 73 6.44 10.65 -15.55
CA VAL A 73 5.00 10.96 -15.58
C VAL A 73 4.31 10.38 -14.36
N GLU A 74 3.36 11.13 -13.80
CA GLU A 74 2.53 10.69 -12.68
C GLU A 74 1.18 10.21 -13.20
N LEU A 75 0.68 9.07 -12.70
CA LEU A 75 -0.65 8.59 -13.02
C LEU A 75 -1.69 9.41 -12.23
N ALA A 76 -2.33 10.36 -12.90
CA ALA A 76 -3.33 11.22 -12.29
C ALA A 76 -4.54 10.44 -11.75
N ASP A 77 -5.07 10.92 -10.63
CA ASP A 77 -6.32 10.49 -9.99
C ASP A 77 -7.48 10.34 -10.99
N TRP A 78 -8.31 9.30 -10.80
CA TRP A 78 -9.48 9.11 -11.66
C TRP A 78 -10.53 10.19 -11.46
N ASN A 79 -10.91 10.83 -12.56
CA ASN A 79 -12.04 11.76 -12.56
C ASN A 79 -13.39 11.01 -12.52
N LEU A 80 -14.45 11.73 -12.17
CA LEU A 80 -15.79 11.16 -12.01
C LEU A 80 -16.29 10.36 -13.23
N ASN A 81 -15.93 10.76 -14.46
CA ASN A 81 -16.34 10.03 -15.65
C ASN A 81 -15.65 8.66 -15.76
N GLN A 82 -14.41 8.52 -15.27
CA GLN A 82 -13.71 7.23 -15.17
C GLN A 82 -14.31 6.36 -14.08
N VAL A 83 -14.64 6.95 -12.91
CA VAL A 83 -15.33 6.27 -11.80
C VAL A 83 -16.69 5.73 -12.27
N GLU A 84 -17.48 6.54 -12.96
CA GLU A 84 -18.77 6.13 -13.54
C GLU A 84 -18.62 5.04 -14.60
N ALA A 85 -17.68 5.21 -15.54
CA ALA A 85 -17.42 4.22 -16.59
C ALA A 85 -16.92 2.88 -16.05
N PHE A 86 -16.16 2.88 -14.94
CA PHE A 86 -15.73 1.68 -14.25
C PHE A 86 -16.88 1.02 -13.50
N ALA A 87 -17.63 1.77 -12.68
CA ALA A 87 -18.72 1.22 -11.87
C ALA A 87 -19.77 0.50 -12.74
N ASN A 88 -20.20 1.14 -13.84
CA ASN A 88 -21.13 0.52 -14.80
C ASN A 88 -20.61 -0.82 -15.35
N LYS A 89 -19.36 -0.84 -15.82
CA LYS A 89 -18.72 -2.07 -16.33
C LYS A 89 -18.56 -3.14 -15.25
N TRP A 90 -18.22 -2.74 -14.03
CA TRP A 90 -17.98 -3.66 -12.91
C TRP A 90 -19.26 -4.37 -12.46
N PHE A 91 -20.37 -3.65 -12.32
CA PHE A 91 -21.64 -4.27 -11.92
C PHE A 91 -22.24 -5.12 -13.05
N VAL A 92 -22.17 -4.68 -14.31
CA VAL A 92 -22.60 -5.50 -15.47
C VAL A 92 -21.76 -6.78 -15.62
N ALA A 93 -20.44 -6.72 -15.40
CA ALA A 93 -19.59 -7.91 -15.42
C ALA A 93 -19.79 -8.85 -14.20
N SER A 94 -20.39 -8.33 -13.11
CA SER A 94 -20.71 -9.09 -11.90
C SER A 94 -22.05 -9.82 -12.00
N GLU A 95 -23.11 -9.12 -12.43
CA GLU A 95 -24.45 -9.69 -12.61
C GLU A 95 -24.56 -10.41 -13.98
N ARG A 96 -23.77 -11.49 -14.15
CA ARG A 96 -23.59 -12.23 -15.41
C ARG A 96 -24.86 -12.75 -16.08
N GLU A 97 -25.96 -12.85 -15.33
CA GLU A 97 -27.25 -13.35 -15.80
C GLU A 97 -28.19 -12.22 -16.28
N SER A 98 -27.92 -10.95 -15.94
CA SER A 98 -28.83 -9.82 -16.17
C SER A 98 -28.07 -8.48 -16.26
N GLU A 99 -27.74 -8.04 -17.48
CA GLU A 99 -27.14 -6.72 -17.75
C GLU A 99 -28.03 -5.57 -17.21
N THR A 100 -29.35 -5.74 -17.25
CA THR A 100 -30.31 -4.76 -16.72
C THR A 100 -30.22 -4.59 -15.20
N GLU A 101 -29.96 -5.67 -14.45
CA GLU A 101 -29.74 -5.60 -13.00
C GLU A 101 -28.37 -4.99 -12.69
N GLY A 102 -27.32 -5.36 -13.43
CA GLY A 102 -26.00 -4.74 -13.33
C GLY A 102 -26.05 -3.22 -13.55
N CYS A 103 -26.75 -2.76 -14.60
CA CYS A 103 -26.99 -1.34 -14.87
C CYS A 103 -27.81 -0.65 -13.76
N ALA A 104 -28.89 -1.26 -13.27
CA ALA A 104 -29.69 -0.70 -12.19
C ALA A 104 -28.88 -0.55 -10.88
N LYS A 105 -28.01 -1.51 -10.59
CA LYS A 105 -27.15 -1.53 -9.40
C LYS A 105 -26.00 -0.53 -9.50
N ALA A 106 -25.43 -0.34 -10.69
CA ALA A 106 -24.49 0.73 -10.97
C ALA A 106 -25.13 2.12 -10.79
N ALA A 107 -26.36 2.31 -11.27
CA ALA A 107 -27.10 3.55 -11.06
C ALA A 107 -27.35 3.82 -9.57
N GLN A 108 -27.77 2.81 -8.79
CA GLN A 108 -27.96 2.93 -7.34
C GLN A 108 -26.65 3.27 -6.60
N PHE A 109 -25.54 2.60 -6.95
CA PHE A 109 -24.21 2.88 -6.42
C PHE A 109 -23.80 4.34 -6.68
N LEU A 110 -23.92 4.81 -7.92
CA LEU A 110 -23.52 6.15 -8.32
C LEU A 110 -24.42 7.25 -7.76
N GLU A 111 -25.72 6.98 -7.59
CA GLU A 111 -26.64 7.91 -6.93
C GLU A 111 -26.27 8.10 -5.45
N LEU A 112 -26.03 7.00 -4.72
CA LEU A 112 -25.60 7.05 -3.32
C LEU A 112 -24.22 7.70 -3.16
N LEU A 113 -23.27 7.40 -4.04
CA LEU A 113 -21.90 7.90 -3.97
C LEU A 113 -21.81 9.43 -4.12
N LYS A 114 -22.74 10.01 -4.90
CA LYS A 114 -22.83 11.47 -5.14
C LYS A 114 -23.52 12.26 -4.02
N ARG A 115 -24.01 11.60 -2.96
CA ARG A 115 -24.69 12.29 -1.86
C ARG A 115 -23.69 12.96 -0.89
N PRO A 116 -24.01 14.14 -0.30
CA PRO A 116 -23.07 14.89 0.54
C PRO A 116 -22.52 14.10 1.74
N GLU A 117 -23.32 13.22 2.34
CA GLU A 117 -22.90 12.35 3.44
C GLU A 117 -21.81 11.33 3.06
N ASN A 118 -21.66 11.03 1.76
CA ASN A 118 -20.69 10.09 1.22
C ASN A 118 -19.47 10.77 0.57
N LEU A 119 -19.30 12.10 0.70
CA LEU A 119 -18.16 12.82 0.14
C LEU A 119 -16.78 12.23 0.54
N PRO A 120 -16.53 11.83 1.81
CA PRO A 120 -15.27 11.17 2.19
C PRO A 120 -15.09 9.75 1.63
N ILE A 121 -16.13 9.19 1.01
CA ILE A 121 -16.10 7.89 0.32
C ILE A 121 -15.92 8.10 -1.19
N LEU A 122 -16.50 9.17 -1.76
CA LEU A 122 -16.21 9.62 -3.12
C LEU A 122 -14.72 9.92 -3.31
N GLU A 123 -14.09 10.57 -2.33
CA GLU A 123 -12.63 10.80 -2.28
C GLU A 123 -11.80 9.51 -2.39
N LEU A 124 -12.31 8.35 -1.96
CA LEU A 124 -11.62 7.06 -2.09
C LEU A 124 -11.72 6.48 -3.51
N THR A 125 -12.65 6.95 -4.35
CA THR A 125 -12.91 6.35 -5.67
C THR A 125 -11.94 6.79 -6.76
N VAL A 126 -11.10 7.79 -6.49
CA VAL A 126 -10.02 8.22 -7.39
C VAL A 126 -8.95 7.15 -7.61
N THR A 127 -8.79 6.23 -6.65
CA THR A 127 -7.86 5.10 -6.75
C THR A 127 -8.59 3.84 -7.24
N PRO A 128 -8.17 3.19 -8.35
CA PRO A 128 -8.93 2.08 -8.96
C PRO A 128 -9.17 0.88 -8.04
N ILE A 129 -8.17 0.51 -7.23
CA ILE A 129 -8.30 -0.59 -6.28
C ILE A 129 -9.36 -0.30 -5.21
N LEU A 130 -9.37 0.91 -4.64
CA LEU A 130 -10.36 1.34 -3.64
C LEU A 130 -11.77 1.37 -4.22
N LEU A 131 -11.95 1.86 -5.45
CA LEU A 131 -13.23 1.80 -6.15
C LEU A 131 -13.70 0.35 -6.34
N SER A 132 -12.84 -0.58 -6.75
CA SER A 132 -13.19 -2.00 -6.91
C SER A 132 -13.62 -2.67 -5.59
N LEU A 133 -12.94 -2.33 -4.48
CA LEU A 133 -13.32 -2.78 -3.14
C LEU A 133 -14.67 -2.20 -2.73
N LEU A 134 -14.93 -0.91 -3.04
CA LEU A 134 -16.18 -0.23 -2.71
C LEU A 134 -17.36 -0.81 -3.51
N CYS A 135 -17.18 -1.10 -4.80
CA CYS A 135 -18.15 -1.84 -5.60
C CYS A 135 -18.40 -3.24 -5.01
N SER A 136 -17.36 -3.96 -4.56
CA SER A 136 -17.51 -5.27 -3.92
C SER A 136 -18.24 -5.24 -2.57
N VAL A 137 -18.03 -4.20 -1.74
CA VAL A 137 -18.80 -4.00 -0.49
C VAL A 137 -20.25 -3.66 -0.80
N PHE A 138 -20.49 -2.72 -1.73
CA PHE A 138 -21.83 -2.32 -2.13
C PHE A 138 -22.62 -3.48 -2.75
N GLN A 139 -21.98 -4.32 -3.57
CA GLN A 139 -22.55 -5.53 -4.17
C GLN A 139 -23.16 -6.48 -3.14
N ALA A 140 -22.59 -6.53 -1.92
CA ALA A 140 -23.01 -7.43 -0.85
C ALA A 140 -23.86 -6.75 0.26
N ARG A 141 -23.74 -5.42 0.44
CA ARG A 141 -24.34 -4.69 1.59
C ARG A 141 -25.25 -3.52 1.20
N ALA A 142 -25.36 -3.17 -0.09
CA ALA A 142 -26.16 -2.06 -0.64
C ALA A 142 -25.97 -0.71 0.10
N SER A 143 -24.80 -0.51 0.69
CA SER A 143 -24.45 0.62 1.56
C SER A 143 -22.92 0.82 1.56
N PHE A 144 -22.46 1.95 2.08
CA PHE A 144 -21.03 2.27 2.16
C PHE A 144 -20.49 2.23 3.60
N PRO A 145 -19.23 1.81 3.78
CA PRO A 145 -18.56 1.80 5.07
C PRO A 145 -18.18 3.22 5.49
N ALA A 146 -18.41 3.59 6.75
CA ALA A 146 -18.21 4.98 7.23
C ALA A 146 -16.73 5.43 7.37
N LYS A 147 -15.74 4.60 7.02
CA LYS A 147 -14.30 4.90 7.07
C LYS A 147 -13.52 4.08 6.03
N ARG A 148 -12.39 4.60 5.53
CA ARG A 148 -11.44 3.85 4.68
C ARG A 148 -10.96 2.54 5.33
N SER A 149 -10.65 2.56 6.63
CA SER A 149 -10.28 1.36 7.39
C SER A 149 -11.40 0.32 7.51
N LYS A 150 -12.67 0.74 7.43
CA LYS A 150 -13.84 -0.15 7.35
C LYS A 150 -14.06 -0.71 5.95
N LEU A 151 -13.79 0.07 4.89
CA LEU A 151 -13.82 -0.43 3.51
C LEU A 151 -12.92 -1.66 3.32
N TYR A 152 -11.67 -1.58 3.78
CA TYR A 152 -10.76 -2.72 3.74
C TYR A 152 -11.25 -3.89 4.60
N GLN A 153 -11.75 -3.64 5.82
CA GLN A 153 -12.31 -4.69 6.69
C GLN A 153 -13.45 -5.44 5.97
N GLU A 154 -14.44 -4.70 5.46
CA GLU A 154 -15.66 -5.28 4.90
C GLU A 154 -15.42 -5.95 3.55
N ALA A 155 -14.49 -5.43 2.73
CA ALA A 155 -14.06 -6.08 1.50
C ALA A 155 -13.29 -7.39 1.79
N LEU A 156 -12.39 -7.38 2.77
CA LEU A 156 -11.66 -8.57 3.22
C LEU A 156 -12.64 -9.63 3.79
N GLU A 157 -13.61 -9.23 4.62
CA GLU A 157 -14.70 -10.10 5.10
C GLU A 157 -15.54 -10.70 3.95
N ILE A 158 -15.70 -10.00 2.82
CA ILE A 158 -16.43 -10.51 1.65
C ILE A 158 -15.58 -11.49 0.85
N LEU A 159 -14.29 -11.22 0.64
CA LEU A 159 -13.36 -12.12 -0.04
C LEU A 159 -13.18 -13.42 0.76
N LEU A 160 -12.88 -13.31 2.05
CA LEU A 160 -12.77 -14.44 2.98
C LEU A 160 -14.14 -15.06 3.35
N GLY A 161 -15.26 -14.38 3.09
CA GLY A 161 -16.60 -14.94 3.25
C GLY A 161 -17.11 -15.72 2.04
N ARG A 162 -16.53 -15.51 0.84
CA ARG A 162 -16.80 -16.35 -0.35
C ARG A 162 -16.12 -17.71 -0.22
N TRP A 163 -14.91 -17.72 0.33
CA TRP A 163 -14.12 -18.91 0.69
C TRP A 163 -14.95 -19.99 1.42
N ASP A 164 -15.64 -19.66 2.51
CA ASP A 164 -16.47 -20.64 3.24
C ASP A 164 -17.61 -21.24 2.42
N ARG A 165 -18.28 -20.42 1.59
CA ARG A 165 -19.34 -20.93 0.69
C ARG A 165 -18.80 -21.81 -0.43
N SER A 166 -17.57 -21.58 -0.89
CA SER A 166 -16.91 -22.45 -1.87
C SER A 166 -16.50 -23.80 -1.28
N ARG A 167 -16.02 -23.83 -0.02
CA ARG A 167 -15.71 -25.07 0.71
C ARG A 167 -16.94 -25.97 0.89
N SER A 168 -18.15 -25.42 1.05
CA SER A 168 -19.38 -26.23 1.13
C SER A 168 -19.70 -27.03 -0.14
N ILE A 169 -19.02 -26.79 -1.27
CA ILE A 169 -19.22 -27.47 -2.56
C ILE A 169 -18.16 -28.56 -2.78
N GLN A 170 -16.97 -28.44 -2.17
CA GLN A 170 -15.86 -29.40 -2.28
C GLN A 170 -15.65 -30.12 -0.94
N LYS A 171 -15.93 -31.43 -0.91
CA LYS A 171 -15.57 -32.32 0.22
C LYS A 171 -14.06 -32.60 0.22
N GLU A 172 -13.28 -31.58 0.50
CA GLU A 172 -11.84 -31.66 0.76
C GLU A 172 -11.67 -31.58 2.29
N GLU A 173 -11.10 -32.62 2.91
CA GLU A 173 -11.01 -32.78 4.38
C GLU A 173 -9.90 -31.93 5.00
N VAL A 174 -9.86 -30.63 4.67
CA VAL A 174 -8.85 -29.68 5.17
C VAL A 174 -8.99 -29.54 6.70
N TYR A 175 -8.11 -30.21 7.44
CA TYR A 175 -8.22 -30.42 8.89
C TYR A 175 -8.39 -29.14 9.73
N TYR A 176 -7.99 -27.98 9.22
CA TYR A 176 -8.17 -26.70 9.88
C TYR A 176 -9.37 -25.90 9.33
N HIS A 177 -10.50 -26.03 10.04
CA HIS A 177 -11.61 -25.07 10.02
C HIS A 177 -11.24 -23.78 10.79
N LEU A 178 -10.25 -23.02 10.33
CA LEU A 178 -9.94 -21.71 10.91
C LEU A 178 -11.19 -20.81 10.85
N SER A 179 -11.46 -20.03 11.90
CA SER A 179 -12.54 -19.05 11.85
C SER A 179 -12.16 -17.87 10.93
N LEU A 180 -13.13 -17.07 10.49
CA LEU A 180 -12.86 -15.83 9.76
C LEU A 180 -11.90 -14.88 10.53
N PRO A 181 -12.07 -14.65 11.85
CA PRO A 181 -11.06 -14.00 12.68
C PRO A 181 -9.66 -14.63 12.59
N ASP A 182 -9.53 -15.96 12.55
CA ASP A 182 -8.24 -16.64 12.52
C ASP A 182 -7.58 -16.58 11.14
N LYS A 183 -8.35 -16.62 10.04
CA LYS A 183 -7.84 -16.27 8.70
C LYS A 183 -7.30 -14.85 8.65
N ILE A 184 -8.02 -13.89 9.24
CA ILE A 184 -7.58 -12.48 9.28
C ILE A 184 -6.29 -12.35 10.12
N LYS A 185 -6.19 -13.02 11.27
CA LYS A 185 -4.94 -13.05 12.08
C LYS A 185 -3.78 -13.64 11.30
N LEU A 186 -3.95 -14.80 10.65
CA LEU A 186 -2.91 -15.46 9.86
C LEU A 186 -2.42 -14.57 8.72
N LEU A 187 -3.34 -14.01 7.92
CA LEU A 187 -2.99 -13.09 6.84
C LEU A 187 -2.35 -11.78 7.37
N SER A 188 -2.71 -11.34 8.58
CA SER A 188 -2.07 -10.20 9.26
C SER A 188 -0.64 -10.55 9.75
N GLN A 189 -0.40 -11.80 10.16
CA GLN A 189 0.94 -12.28 10.53
C GLN A 189 1.84 -12.38 9.29
N ILE A 190 1.36 -13.00 8.22
CA ILE A 190 2.10 -13.11 6.95
C ILE A 190 2.43 -11.70 6.43
N ALA A 191 1.42 -10.81 6.36
CA ALA A 191 1.61 -9.45 5.87
C ALA A 191 2.66 -8.67 6.65
N ALA A 192 2.55 -8.63 7.99
CA ALA A 192 3.49 -7.88 8.81
C ALA A 192 4.91 -8.45 8.70
N THR A 193 5.07 -9.77 8.79
CA THR A 193 6.39 -10.42 8.76
C THR A 193 7.10 -10.15 7.42
N THR A 194 6.40 -10.26 6.29
CA THR A 194 7.02 -10.00 4.98
C THR A 194 7.22 -8.51 4.70
N PHE A 195 6.31 -7.64 5.16
CA PHE A 195 6.45 -6.19 5.01
C PHE A 195 7.59 -5.61 5.86
N GLU A 196 7.78 -6.10 7.10
CA GLU A 196 8.90 -5.73 7.99
C GLU A 196 10.26 -6.12 7.40
N GLN A 197 10.31 -7.15 6.55
CA GLN A 197 11.51 -7.57 5.82
C GLN A 197 11.75 -6.78 4.51
N GLY A 198 10.79 -5.96 4.05
CA GLY A 198 10.81 -5.39 2.70
C GLY A 198 10.45 -6.38 1.59
N ASN A 199 9.99 -7.59 1.94
CA ASN A 199 9.70 -8.66 1.00
C ASN A 199 8.27 -8.54 0.44
N TYR A 200 8.17 -8.01 -0.78
CA TYR A 200 6.93 -7.97 -1.55
C TYR A 200 6.68 -9.29 -2.31
N PHE A 201 7.77 -9.90 -2.78
CA PHE A 201 7.85 -11.30 -3.17
C PHE A 201 8.55 -12.09 -2.06
N PHE A 202 8.09 -13.31 -1.80
CA PHE A 202 8.57 -14.17 -0.72
C PHE A 202 8.48 -15.66 -1.11
N GLU A 203 9.36 -16.50 -0.59
CA GLU A 203 9.36 -17.92 -0.95
C GLU A 203 8.17 -18.68 -0.33
N GLU A 204 7.74 -19.74 -1.00
CA GLU A 204 6.72 -20.67 -0.51
C GLU A 204 7.10 -21.26 0.87
N SER A 205 8.38 -21.53 1.08
CA SER A 205 9.03 -21.92 2.35
C SER A 205 8.78 -20.94 3.49
N ASP A 206 9.03 -19.63 3.28
CA ASP A 206 8.86 -18.60 4.31
C ASP A 206 7.40 -18.50 4.78
N VAL A 207 6.47 -18.55 3.83
CA VAL A 207 5.03 -18.51 4.13
C VAL A 207 4.57 -19.80 4.81
N GLN A 208 5.11 -20.96 4.41
CA GLN A 208 4.85 -22.24 5.08
C GLN A 208 5.37 -22.23 6.53
N HIS A 209 6.53 -21.64 6.81
CA HIS A 209 7.01 -21.42 8.18
C HIS A 209 6.07 -20.53 9.00
N ILE A 210 5.65 -19.37 8.47
CA ILE A 210 4.73 -18.46 9.16
C ILE A 210 3.36 -19.13 9.42
N ILE A 211 2.87 -19.95 8.49
CA ILE A 211 1.65 -20.74 8.68
C ILE A 211 1.83 -21.82 9.75
N ALA A 212 2.95 -22.56 9.73
CA ALA A 212 3.26 -23.61 10.70
C ALA A 212 3.32 -23.06 12.15
N ASP A 213 4.03 -21.95 12.36
CA ASP A 213 4.11 -21.28 13.66
C ASP A 213 2.74 -20.75 14.12
N TYR A 214 1.94 -20.20 13.21
CA TYR A 214 0.58 -19.76 13.52
C TYR A 214 -0.32 -20.93 13.92
N LEU A 215 -0.22 -22.07 13.23
CA LEU A 215 -1.00 -23.28 13.54
C LEU A 215 -0.58 -23.88 14.90
N LEU A 216 0.71 -23.93 15.22
CA LEU A 216 1.22 -24.37 16.53
C LEU A 216 0.71 -23.51 17.69
N ALA A 217 0.42 -22.22 17.46
CA ALA A 217 -0.16 -21.33 18.46
C ALA A 217 -1.67 -21.57 18.72
N LEU A 218 -2.33 -22.44 17.95
CA LEU A 218 -3.77 -22.74 18.13
C LEU A 218 -3.98 -23.87 19.17
N PRO A 219 -4.87 -23.69 20.19
CA PRO A 219 -5.02 -24.65 21.30
C PRO A 219 -5.48 -26.08 20.97
N GLN A 220 -5.70 -26.42 19.69
CA GLN A 220 -6.17 -27.72 19.22
C GLN A 220 -5.15 -28.43 18.32
N VAL A 221 -3.98 -27.82 18.07
CA VAL A 221 -2.94 -28.36 17.19
C VAL A 221 -1.86 -29.01 18.04
N ASN A 222 -1.92 -30.34 18.13
CA ASN A 222 -0.80 -31.17 18.57
C ASN A 222 -0.52 -32.17 17.44
N THR A 223 0.52 -31.91 16.67
CA THR A 223 0.72 -32.51 15.34
C THR A 223 2.21 -32.66 15.08
N ASP A 224 2.58 -33.75 14.41
CA ASP A 224 3.96 -34.05 14.02
C ASP A 224 4.52 -32.98 13.06
N PRO A 225 5.82 -32.62 13.11
CA PRO A 225 6.40 -31.59 12.23
C PRO A 225 6.22 -31.84 10.73
N GLU A 226 6.28 -33.08 10.24
CA GLU A 226 6.08 -33.37 8.80
C GLU A 226 4.61 -33.15 8.40
N MET A 227 3.68 -33.56 9.26
CA MET A 227 2.24 -33.32 9.08
C MET A 227 1.90 -31.82 9.15
N LEU A 228 2.52 -31.08 10.07
CA LEU A 228 2.35 -29.63 10.20
C LEU A 228 2.84 -28.90 8.94
N TRP A 229 3.96 -29.32 8.37
CA TRP A 229 4.48 -28.76 7.12
C TRP A 229 3.51 -29.01 5.95
N SER A 230 3.06 -30.26 5.78
CA SER A 230 2.09 -30.62 4.75
C SER A 230 0.76 -29.85 4.87
N HIS A 231 0.24 -29.66 6.09
CA HIS A 231 -0.95 -28.83 6.30
C HIS A 231 -0.70 -27.34 6.01
N SER A 232 0.53 -26.85 6.15
CA SER A 232 0.90 -25.47 5.87
C SER A 232 0.96 -25.20 4.36
N GLU A 233 1.49 -26.16 3.59
CA GLU A 233 1.40 -26.20 2.12
C GLU A 233 -0.06 -26.23 1.64
N GLU A 234 -0.89 -27.16 2.15
CA GLU A 234 -2.30 -27.25 1.77
C GLU A 234 -3.08 -25.96 2.08
N LEU A 235 -2.81 -25.33 3.23
CA LEU A 235 -3.45 -24.09 3.63
C LEU A 235 -3.01 -22.92 2.73
N LEU A 236 -1.72 -22.81 2.38
CA LEU A 236 -1.22 -21.80 1.42
C LEU A 236 -1.85 -21.98 0.03
N ARG A 237 -1.85 -23.20 -0.50
CA ARG A 237 -2.46 -23.52 -1.80
C ARG A 237 -3.99 -23.32 -1.79
N THR A 238 -4.65 -23.48 -0.64
CA THR A 238 -6.06 -23.13 -0.45
C THR A 238 -6.32 -21.62 -0.40
N ILE A 239 -5.44 -20.88 0.28
CA ILE A 239 -5.42 -19.41 0.36
C ILE A 239 -5.30 -18.81 -1.05
N GLU A 240 -4.29 -19.25 -1.81
CA GLU A 240 -4.06 -18.89 -3.21
C GLU A 240 -5.30 -19.14 -4.09
N ARG A 241 -5.76 -20.40 -4.15
CA ARG A 241 -6.84 -20.87 -5.04
C ARG A 241 -8.19 -20.17 -4.84
N GLN A 242 -8.52 -19.74 -3.62
CA GLN A 242 -9.92 -19.45 -3.25
C GLN A 242 -10.24 -17.97 -2.98
N HIS A 243 -9.26 -17.09 -2.71
CA HIS A 243 -9.55 -15.67 -2.42
C HIS A 243 -8.70 -14.64 -3.15
N GLY A 244 -7.62 -15.01 -3.84
CA GLY A 244 -6.80 -14.06 -4.61
C GLY A 244 -6.26 -12.89 -3.78
N LEU A 245 -5.71 -13.21 -2.60
CA LEU A 245 -5.05 -12.23 -1.70
C LEU A 245 -3.55 -12.53 -1.60
N LEU A 246 -3.17 -13.81 -1.60
CA LEU A 246 -1.85 -14.26 -2.03
C LEU A 246 -1.98 -14.87 -3.43
N VAL A 247 -0.91 -14.80 -4.22
CA VAL A 247 -0.84 -15.31 -5.60
C VAL A 247 0.58 -15.87 -5.84
N GLU A 248 0.69 -17.05 -6.46
CA GLU A 248 1.97 -17.55 -6.97
C GLU A 248 2.35 -16.76 -8.23
N ARG A 249 3.45 -16.00 -8.16
CA ARG A 249 3.92 -15.07 -9.21
C ARG A 249 4.93 -15.73 -10.15
N ALA A 250 5.79 -16.56 -9.59
CA ALA A 250 6.62 -17.54 -10.26
C ALA A 250 6.61 -18.82 -9.41
N LYS A 251 7.09 -19.95 -9.95
CA LYS A 251 7.05 -21.25 -9.23
C LYS A 251 7.75 -21.13 -7.87
N GLY A 252 7.01 -21.36 -6.78
CA GLY A 252 7.51 -21.26 -5.41
C GLY A 252 7.72 -19.83 -4.88
N ILE A 253 7.30 -18.80 -5.63
CA ILE A 253 7.41 -17.38 -5.26
C ILE A 253 6.02 -16.78 -5.16
N TYR A 254 5.66 -16.33 -3.97
CA TYR A 254 4.37 -15.71 -3.68
C TYR A 254 4.49 -14.20 -3.50
N SER A 255 3.38 -13.49 -3.71
CA SER A 255 3.20 -12.11 -3.25
C SER A 255 1.78 -11.92 -2.74
N PHE A 256 1.49 -10.78 -2.10
CA PHE A 256 0.10 -10.31 -2.04
C PHE A 256 -0.41 -9.92 -3.43
N SER A 257 -1.71 -10.10 -3.70
CA SER A 257 -2.31 -9.77 -5.00
C SER A 257 -2.32 -8.26 -5.29
N HIS A 258 -2.29 -7.44 -4.23
CA HIS A 258 -2.08 -6.01 -4.27
C HIS A 258 -1.43 -5.58 -2.95
N LEU A 259 -0.36 -4.78 -3.01
CA LEU A 259 0.40 -4.30 -1.84
C LEU A 259 -0.51 -3.68 -0.77
N THR A 260 -1.55 -2.95 -1.17
CA THR A 260 -2.56 -2.39 -0.25
C THR A 260 -3.30 -3.39 0.64
N PHE A 261 -3.37 -4.68 0.30
CA PHE A 261 -3.81 -5.70 1.25
C PHE A 261 -2.75 -5.99 2.31
N GLN A 262 -1.48 -6.09 1.94
CA GLN A 262 -0.34 -6.25 2.85
C GLN A 262 -0.20 -5.05 3.79
N GLU A 263 -0.31 -3.82 3.27
CA GLU A 263 -0.30 -2.57 4.05
C GLU A 263 -1.43 -2.56 5.10
N TYR A 264 -2.66 -2.89 4.68
CA TYR A 264 -3.81 -2.96 5.59
C TYR A 264 -3.67 -4.07 6.63
N LEU A 265 -3.22 -5.25 6.24
CA LEU A 265 -3.04 -6.40 7.12
C LEU A 265 -1.91 -6.20 8.13
N THR A 266 -0.85 -5.48 7.75
CA THR A 266 0.25 -5.05 8.65
C THR A 266 -0.26 -4.05 9.69
N ALA A 267 -0.96 -3.00 9.25
CA ALA A 267 -1.63 -2.07 10.17
C ALA A 267 -2.65 -2.79 11.08
N ARG A 268 -3.34 -3.80 10.55
CA ARG A 268 -4.29 -4.63 11.30
C ARG A 268 -3.60 -5.49 12.36
N LYS A 269 -2.42 -6.06 12.08
CA LYS A 269 -1.59 -6.80 13.03
C LYS A 269 -1.20 -5.91 14.23
N ILE A 270 -0.70 -4.71 13.96
CA ILE A 270 -0.27 -3.73 14.98
C ILE A 270 -1.44 -3.39 15.92
N VAL A 271 -2.59 -3.00 15.36
CA VAL A 271 -3.78 -2.60 16.15
C VAL A 271 -4.48 -3.80 16.81
N ALA A 272 -4.29 -5.03 16.33
CA ALA A 272 -4.79 -6.26 16.96
C ALA A 272 -3.89 -6.79 18.10
N SER A 273 -2.99 -5.97 18.63
CA SER A 273 -2.13 -6.30 19.78
C SER A 273 -2.94 -6.82 20.99
N PRO A 274 -2.45 -7.84 21.72
CA PRO A 274 -3.23 -8.55 22.74
C PRO A 274 -3.48 -7.77 24.03
N ASN A 275 -2.72 -6.70 24.27
CA ASN A 275 -2.82 -5.84 25.45
C ASN A 275 -2.26 -4.44 25.14
N SER A 276 -2.50 -3.47 26.03
CA SER A 276 -2.11 -2.07 25.83
C SER A 276 -0.59 -1.82 25.83
N GLN A 277 0.21 -2.61 26.55
CA GLN A 277 1.67 -2.48 26.55
C GLN A 277 2.25 -2.93 25.20
N THR A 278 1.87 -4.12 24.72
CA THR A 278 2.29 -4.62 23.39
C THR A 278 1.81 -3.72 22.26
N LEU A 279 0.65 -3.07 22.41
CA LEU A 279 0.23 -2.03 21.48
C LEU A 279 1.15 -0.80 21.51
N GLN A 280 1.53 -0.31 22.70
CA GLN A 280 2.48 0.81 22.83
C GLN A 280 3.85 0.46 22.26
N GLU A 281 4.38 -0.74 22.53
CA GLU A 281 5.64 -1.25 21.96
C GLU A 281 5.57 -1.29 20.42
N SER A 282 4.49 -1.82 19.85
CA SER A 282 4.28 -1.88 18.39
C SER A 282 4.10 -0.51 17.74
N LEU A 283 3.44 0.44 18.43
CA LEU A 283 3.27 1.82 17.96
C LEU A 283 4.56 2.64 18.07
N GLN A 284 5.41 2.35 19.06
CA GLN A 284 6.74 2.95 19.18
C GLN A 284 7.67 2.43 18.08
N LEU A 285 7.63 1.13 17.75
CA LEU A 285 8.35 0.57 16.60
C LEU A 285 7.87 1.20 15.28
N LEU A 286 6.55 1.25 15.04
CA LEU A 286 5.96 1.89 13.87
C LEU A 286 6.38 3.37 13.72
N ALA A 287 6.58 4.07 14.83
CA ALA A 287 7.07 5.45 14.82
C ALA A 287 8.54 5.60 14.41
N THR A 288 9.39 4.57 14.56
CA THR A 288 10.79 4.64 14.08
C THR A 288 10.86 4.81 12.56
N HIS A 289 9.94 4.15 11.85
CA HIS A 289 9.76 4.18 10.40
C HIS A 289 9.08 5.44 9.85
N VAL A 290 8.90 6.51 10.66
CA VAL A 290 8.20 7.76 10.24
C VAL A 290 8.81 8.44 9.00
N ALA A 291 10.10 8.22 8.74
CA ALA A 291 10.81 8.76 7.58
C ALA A 291 10.83 7.81 6.37
N GLU A 292 10.42 6.55 6.53
CA GLU A 292 10.44 5.52 5.48
C GLU A 292 9.14 5.57 4.67
N PRO A 293 9.16 5.94 3.38
CA PRO A 293 7.91 6.25 2.68
C PRO A 293 7.03 5.02 2.42
N GLN A 294 7.61 3.82 2.39
CA GLN A 294 6.85 2.56 2.30
C GLN A 294 5.88 2.38 3.48
N TRP A 295 6.29 2.74 4.70
CA TRP A 295 5.48 2.63 5.91
C TRP A 295 4.34 3.67 6.00
N ARG A 296 4.34 4.68 5.14
CA ARG A 296 3.39 5.81 5.18
C ARG A 296 1.92 5.37 5.19
N GLU A 297 1.55 4.41 4.34
CA GLU A 297 0.18 3.92 4.27
C GLU A 297 -0.14 3.02 5.48
N VAL A 298 0.80 2.20 5.96
CA VAL A 298 0.64 1.44 7.22
C VAL A 298 0.38 2.38 8.40
N ILE A 299 1.12 3.48 8.51
CA ILE A 299 0.92 4.53 9.52
C ILE A 299 -0.50 5.13 9.40
N PHE A 300 -0.91 5.54 8.20
CA PHE A 300 -2.25 6.11 7.98
C PHE A 300 -3.39 5.12 8.30
N LEU A 301 -3.22 3.83 7.96
CA LEU A 301 -4.23 2.79 8.26
C LEU A 301 -4.28 2.45 9.75
N THR A 302 -3.14 2.43 10.45
CA THR A 302 -3.10 2.29 11.91
C THR A 302 -3.79 3.46 12.59
N VAL A 303 -3.46 4.72 12.22
CA VAL A 303 -4.17 5.93 12.71
C VAL A 303 -5.67 5.83 12.43
N GLY A 304 -6.08 5.35 11.25
CA GLY A 304 -7.48 5.16 10.87
C GLY A 304 -8.20 3.98 11.57
N MET A 305 -7.48 3.12 12.29
CA MET A 305 -8.02 1.97 13.03
C MET A 305 -8.02 2.17 14.56
N LEU A 306 -7.14 3.02 15.10
CA LEU A 306 -7.06 3.31 16.53
C LEU A 306 -8.28 4.10 17.05
N SER A 307 -8.49 4.05 18.38
CA SER A 307 -9.48 4.85 19.10
C SER A 307 -8.96 6.27 19.43
N SER A 308 -7.66 6.38 19.73
CA SER A 308 -6.86 7.60 19.75
C SER A 308 -5.51 7.28 19.11
N ALA A 309 -4.99 8.22 18.31
CA ALA A 309 -3.66 8.13 17.71
C ALA A 309 -2.60 8.97 18.46
N ASP A 310 -2.97 9.60 19.59
CA ASP A 310 -2.16 10.62 20.25
C ASP A 310 -0.76 10.09 20.61
N PHE A 311 -0.70 8.90 21.22
CA PHE A 311 0.56 8.22 21.55
C PHE A 311 1.45 7.96 20.32
N LEU A 312 0.87 7.51 19.19
CA LEU A 312 1.62 7.27 17.96
C LEU A 312 2.17 8.60 17.39
N LEU A 313 1.37 9.66 17.41
CA LEU A 313 1.80 11.00 16.98
C LEU A 313 2.89 11.59 17.89
N GLU A 314 2.85 11.31 19.20
CA GLU A 314 3.91 11.66 20.14
C GLU A 314 5.21 10.89 19.84
N GLN A 315 5.15 9.57 19.64
CA GLN A 315 6.35 8.79 19.29
C GLN A 315 6.92 9.21 17.91
N MET A 316 6.07 9.43 16.90
CA MET A 316 6.47 9.94 15.59
C MET A 316 7.16 11.31 15.72
N LYS A 317 6.64 12.20 16.59
CA LYS A 317 7.30 13.48 16.86
C LYS A 317 8.66 13.30 17.52
N ILE A 318 8.78 12.42 18.51
CA ILE A 318 10.07 12.14 19.18
C ILE A 318 11.11 11.63 18.16
N GLN A 319 10.72 10.73 17.26
CA GLN A 319 11.61 10.23 16.22
C GLN A 319 12.01 11.34 15.23
N VAL A 320 11.06 12.18 14.77
CA VAL A 320 11.38 13.33 13.91
C VAL A 320 12.32 14.31 14.62
N ASP A 321 12.05 14.68 15.88
CA ASP A 321 12.91 15.57 16.65
C ASP A 321 14.33 14.98 16.82
N SER A 322 14.45 13.66 17.00
CA SER A 322 15.74 12.95 17.07
C SER A 322 16.53 13.04 15.75
N LEU A 323 15.85 12.90 14.61
CA LEU A 323 16.45 13.07 13.28
C LEU A 323 16.90 14.53 13.04
N LEU A 324 16.20 15.51 13.60
CA LEU A 324 16.61 16.93 13.50
C LEU A 324 17.88 17.24 14.30
N VAL A 325 18.03 16.68 15.51
CA VAL A 325 19.22 16.88 16.36
C VAL A 325 20.49 16.26 15.74
N ALA A 326 20.34 15.24 14.88
CA ALA A 326 21.44 14.68 14.11
C ALA A 326 21.97 15.63 13.00
N GLU A 327 21.18 16.63 12.59
CA GLU A 327 21.48 17.53 11.47
C GLU A 327 21.48 19.01 11.88
N PRO A 328 22.60 19.55 12.40
CA PRO A 328 22.67 20.90 12.97
C PRO A 328 22.26 22.04 12.02
N ARG A 329 22.41 21.85 10.69
CA ARG A 329 21.93 22.80 9.68
C ARG A 329 20.40 22.86 9.63
N LEU A 330 19.76 21.70 9.74
CA LEU A 330 18.30 21.56 9.68
C LEU A 330 17.66 22.01 11.00
N GLU A 331 18.29 21.71 12.13
CA GLU A 331 17.94 22.28 13.44
C GLU A 331 17.99 23.82 13.41
N GLN A 332 19.11 24.41 12.97
CA GLN A 332 19.27 25.86 12.86
C GLN A 332 18.22 26.50 11.93
N PHE A 333 17.95 25.86 10.78
CA PHE A 333 16.94 26.32 9.83
C PHE A 333 15.53 26.31 10.44
N ILE A 334 15.11 25.21 11.08
CA ILE A 334 13.81 25.08 11.75
C ILE A 334 13.69 26.03 12.95
N GLY A 335 14.79 26.25 13.69
CA GLY A 335 14.88 27.28 14.71
C GLY A 335 14.58 28.68 14.14
N SER A 336 15.26 29.06 13.05
CA SER A 336 15.05 30.37 12.40
C SER A 336 13.63 30.53 11.84
N LEU A 337 13.02 29.46 11.31
CA LEU A 337 11.61 29.43 10.90
C LEU A 337 10.66 29.66 12.09
N HIS A 338 10.94 29.02 13.23
CA HIS A 338 10.13 29.19 14.43
C HIS A 338 10.25 30.63 14.96
N GLU A 339 11.45 31.20 15.03
CA GLU A 339 11.67 32.60 15.40
C GLU A 339 11.00 33.57 14.43
N LYS A 340 11.07 33.30 13.12
CA LYS A 340 10.40 34.10 12.10
C LYS A 340 8.89 34.15 12.34
N VAL A 341 8.24 33.01 12.57
CA VAL A 341 6.80 32.97 12.87
C VAL A 341 6.48 33.67 14.20
N ARG A 342 7.29 33.47 15.25
CA ARG A 342 7.14 34.15 16.55
C ARG A 342 7.25 35.68 16.42
N SER A 343 8.15 36.18 15.56
CA SER A 343 8.31 37.61 15.29
C SER A 343 7.07 38.21 14.62
N LEU A 344 6.42 37.49 13.70
CA LEU A 344 5.22 37.96 13.01
C LEU A 344 4.03 38.12 13.96
N SER A 345 3.84 37.17 14.89
CA SER A 345 2.81 37.24 15.94
C SER A 345 3.03 38.37 16.97
N THR A 346 4.19 39.03 16.97
CA THR A 346 4.49 40.18 17.84
C THR A 346 4.60 41.51 17.09
N SER A 347 4.78 41.50 15.77
CA SER A 347 4.90 42.71 14.94
C SER A 347 3.59 43.21 14.31
N LEU A 348 2.51 42.44 14.37
CA LEU A 348 1.26 42.72 13.64
C LEU A 348 0.11 43.22 14.55
N PRO A 349 -0.86 43.97 14.01
CA PRO A 349 -2.03 44.45 14.76
C PRO A 349 -2.79 43.31 15.45
N PRO A 350 -3.47 43.56 16.60
CA PRO A 350 -4.06 42.50 17.42
C PRO A 350 -4.98 41.53 16.66
N GLU A 351 -5.81 42.06 15.75
CA GLU A 351 -6.74 41.29 14.91
C GLU A 351 -6.03 40.30 13.97
N GLN A 352 -4.85 40.68 13.45
CA GLN A 352 -4.05 39.84 12.55
C GLN A 352 -3.14 38.87 13.33
N SER A 353 -2.63 39.31 14.48
CA SER A 353 -1.84 38.46 15.39
C SER A 353 -2.69 37.34 16.01
N LEU A 354 -3.98 37.58 16.28
CA LEU A 354 -4.95 36.54 16.64
C LEU A 354 -5.07 35.46 15.56
N LEU A 355 -5.29 35.86 14.30
CA LEU A 355 -5.36 34.95 13.15
C LEU A 355 -4.11 34.06 13.03
N LEU A 356 -2.92 34.63 13.21
CA LEU A 356 -1.65 33.88 13.18
C LEU A 356 -1.46 32.96 14.40
N SER A 357 -1.94 33.34 15.58
CA SER A 357 -1.84 32.51 16.79
C SER A 357 -2.66 31.22 16.73
N TYR A 358 -3.72 31.18 15.90
CA TYR A 358 -4.55 30.00 15.71
C TYR A 358 -3.95 28.94 14.77
N GLN A 359 -3.00 29.30 13.90
CA GLN A 359 -2.40 28.36 12.94
C GLN A 359 -0.87 28.50 12.76
N PRO A 360 -0.05 28.58 13.83
CA PRO A 360 1.40 28.76 13.72
C PRO A 360 2.12 27.62 12.96
N ALA A 361 1.50 26.44 12.83
CA ALA A 361 2.00 25.36 11.98
C ALA A 361 1.88 25.68 10.48
N ALA A 362 0.74 26.21 10.03
CA ALA A 362 0.53 26.61 8.63
C ALA A 362 1.46 27.76 8.22
N VAL A 363 1.70 28.72 9.13
CA VAL A 363 2.66 29.82 8.89
C VAL A 363 4.09 29.27 8.76
N ARG A 364 4.50 28.29 9.58
CA ARG A 364 5.80 27.62 9.41
C ARG A 364 5.91 26.90 8.07
N ALA A 365 4.87 26.16 7.65
CA ALA A 365 4.86 25.46 6.36
C ALA A 365 4.97 26.41 5.17
N PHE A 366 4.28 27.56 5.21
CA PHE A 366 4.41 28.61 4.19
C PHE A 366 5.84 29.14 4.06
N TYR A 367 6.48 29.52 5.19
CA TYR A 367 7.86 30.02 5.14
C TYR A 367 8.89 28.93 4.82
N PHE A 368 8.64 27.67 5.19
CA PHE A 368 9.47 26.53 4.79
C PHE A 368 9.52 26.42 3.26
N GLY A 369 8.37 26.34 2.58
CA GLY A 369 8.31 26.27 1.12
C GLY A 369 8.88 27.52 0.42
N LEU A 370 8.69 28.71 1.00
CA LEU A 370 9.23 29.97 0.47
C LEU A 370 10.77 30.05 0.54
N LEU A 371 11.39 29.41 1.54
CA LEU A 371 12.85 29.36 1.66
C LEU A 371 13.43 28.18 0.84
N GLN A 372 12.84 27.00 0.94
CA GLN A 372 13.24 25.82 0.15
C GLN A 372 13.24 26.11 -1.36
N SER A 373 12.21 26.81 -1.86
CA SER A 373 12.15 27.21 -3.28
C SER A 373 13.17 28.28 -3.66
N ARG A 374 13.67 29.10 -2.73
CA ARG A 374 14.78 30.02 -3.00
C ARG A 374 16.11 29.28 -3.08
N ASP A 375 16.37 28.36 -2.16
CA ASP A 375 17.61 27.57 -2.13
C ASP A 375 17.70 26.65 -3.36
N LEU A 376 16.57 26.08 -3.81
CA LEU A 376 16.52 25.27 -5.04
C LEU A 376 16.84 26.10 -6.29
N ASN A 377 16.30 27.33 -6.41
CA ASN A 377 16.61 28.25 -7.51
C ASN A 377 18.04 28.81 -7.42
N LEU A 378 18.62 28.92 -6.22
CA LEU A 378 20.02 29.28 -6.03
C LEU A 378 20.96 28.16 -6.46
N ALA A 379 20.67 26.90 -6.10
CA ALA A 379 21.44 25.75 -6.55
C ALA A 379 21.44 25.64 -8.09
N THR A 380 20.26 25.65 -8.73
CA THR A 380 20.16 25.56 -10.19
C THR A 380 20.69 26.77 -10.96
N SER A 381 20.96 27.90 -10.29
CA SER A 381 21.65 29.07 -10.87
C SER A 381 23.16 29.09 -10.62
N LEU A 382 23.70 28.09 -9.91
CA LEU A 382 25.13 27.89 -9.68
C LEU A 382 25.73 26.73 -10.48
N ASP A 383 24.89 25.86 -11.06
CA ASP A 383 25.26 24.76 -11.97
C ASP A 383 25.29 25.19 -13.47
N VAL A 384 25.54 26.48 -13.76
CA VAL A 384 25.56 27.09 -15.11
C VAL A 384 26.79 27.98 -15.31
#